data_AF-A0A8T5J5S5-F1
#
_entry.id   AF-A0A8T5J5S5-F1
#
_cell.length_a   1.000
_cell.length_b   1.000
_cell.length_c   1.000
_cell.angle_alpha   90.00
_cell.angle_beta   90.00
_cell.angle_gamma   90.00
#
_symmetry.space_group_name_H-M   'P 1'
#
loop_
_entity.id
_entity.type
_entity.pdbx_description
1 polymer ?
#
loop_
_entity_poly.entity_id
_entity_poly.type
_entity_poly.pdbx_seq_one_letter_code
_entity_poly.pdbx_strand_id
1 'polypeptide(L)'
;MSSVATIIISILFAIGIGVFVWYVWNSNRKLDSRIAVGDMALLTSPNYKISEVIHAPEGSRVEKVVIQQLPIDSSQYLRQVLPDGRVALIPVAANQQVTTDYSTMHNNQQPPRQ
;
A
#
# COMPACT_ATOMS: atom_id res chain seq x y z
N MET A 1 50.03 -21.13 1.54
CA MET A 1 49.28 -21.12 2.82
C MET A 1 48.23 -19.99 2.89
N SER A 2 48.50 -18.80 2.37
CA SER A 2 47.54 -17.67 2.38
C SER A 2 46.22 -17.94 1.63
N SER A 3 46.26 -18.48 0.39
CA SER A 3 45.05 -18.59 -0.45
C SER A 3 43.96 -19.51 0.10
N VAL A 4 44.33 -20.65 0.72
CA VAL A 4 43.37 -21.61 1.28
C VAL A 4 42.63 -21.01 2.49
N ALA A 5 43.34 -20.28 3.35
CA ALA A 5 42.73 -19.60 4.49
C ALA A 5 41.71 -18.54 4.04
N THR A 6 42.04 -17.76 3.00
CA THR A 6 41.14 -16.75 2.45
C THR A 6 39.85 -17.36 1.88
N ILE A 7 39.96 -18.51 1.19
CA ILE A 7 38.81 -19.24 0.64
C ILE A 7 37.91 -19.76 1.76
N ILE A 8 38.48 -20.32 2.84
CA ILE A 8 37.69 -20.82 3.97
C ILE A 8 36.92 -19.66 4.62
N ILE A 9 37.58 -18.53 4.84
CA ILE A 9 36.95 -17.34 5.44
C ILE A 9 35.83 -16.81 4.55
N SER A 10 36.04 -16.72 3.23
CA SER A 10 35.02 -16.20 2.31
C SER A 10 33.78 -17.10 2.24
N ILE A 11 33.96 -18.43 2.29
CA ILE A 11 32.85 -19.40 2.34
C ILE A 11 32.03 -19.20 3.62
N LEU A 12 32.68 -19.10 4.78
CA LEU A 12 31.97 -18.87 6.04
C LEU A 12 31.19 -17.55 6.03
N PHE A 13 31.78 -16.50 5.44
CA PHE A 13 31.10 -15.22 5.28
C PHE A 13 29.88 -15.33 4.35
N ALA A 14 30.02 -16.02 3.21
CA ALA A 14 28.93 -16.23 2.27
C ALA A 14 27.77 -17.02 2.90
N ILE A 15 28.08 -18.05 3.71
CA ILE A 15 27.07 -18.79 4.47
C ILE A 15 26.37 -17.87 5.47
N GLY A 16 27.12 -17.06 6.21
CA GLY A 16 26.56 -16.11 7.17
C GLY A 16 25.58 -15.13 6.51
N ILE A 17 25.96 -14.56 5.36
CA ILE A 17 25.10 -13.68 4.58
C ILE A 17 23.86 -14.43 4.09
N GLY A 18 24.02 -15.64 3.56
CA GLY A 18 22.91 -16.46 3.08
C GLY A 18 21.88 -16.74 4.17
N VAL A 19 22.34 -17.13 5.36
CA VAL A 19 21.47 -17.37 6.53
C VAL A 19 20.76 -16.08 6.95
N PHE A 20 21.46 -14.95 6.97
CA PHE A 20 20.87 -13.66 7.34
C PHE A 20 19.77 -13.24 6.38
N VAL A 21 20.02 -13.30 5.06
CA VAL A 21 19.02 -12.98 4.03
C VAL A 21 17.81 -13.91 4.14
N TRP A 22 18.04 -15.21 4.33
CA TRP A 22 16.96 -16.17 4.51
C TRP A 22 16.14 -15.87 5.78
N TYR A 23 16.80 -15.54 6.89
CA TYR A 23 16.13 -15.20 8.14
C TYR A 23 15.21 -13.98 7.99
N VAL A 24 15.70 -12.91 7.36
CA VAL A 24 14.91 -11.69 7.10
C VAL A 24 13.74 -12.02 6.17
N TRP A 25 13.98 -12.74 5.07
CA TRP A 25 12.93 -13.11 4.12
C TRP A 25 11.85 -13.98 4.76
N ASN A 26 12.25 -15.01 5.51
CA ASN A 26 11.33 -15.91 6.21
C ASN A 26 10.50 -15.16 7.26
N SER A 27 11.09 -14.20 7.96
CA SER A 27 10.39 -13.36 8.93
C SER A 27 9.31 -12.50 8.27
N ASN A 28 9.62 -11.90 7.11
CA ASN A 28 8.65 -11.12 6.33
C ASN A 28 7.52 -12.00 5.79
N ARG A 29 7.84 -13.17 5.22
CA ARG A 29 6.85 -14.17 4.77
C ARG A 29 5.87 -14.56 5.89
N LYS A 30 6.38 -14.76 7.11
CA LYS A 30 5.55 -15.10 8.26
C LYS A 30 4.65 -13.93 8.68
N LEU A 31 5.15 -12.70 8.60
CA LEU A 31 4.36 -11.50 8.86
C LEU A 31 3.22 -11.35 7.84
N ASP A 32 3.51 -11.48 6.54
CA ASP A 32 2.51 -11.40 5.48
C ASP A 32 1.40 -12.44 5.66
N SER A 33 1.76 -13.68 6.02
CA SER A 33 0.78 -14.73 6.30
C SER A 33 -0.13 -14.37 7.49
N ARG A 34 0.41 -13.74 8.54
CA ARG A 34 -0.39 -13.32 9.70
C ARG A 34 -1.31 -12.15 9.37
N ILE A 35 -0.83 -11.22 8.54
CA ILE A 35 -1.65 -10.10 8.03
C ILE A 35 -2.79 -10.63 7.16
N ALA A 36 -2.52 -11.57 6.26
CA ALA A 36 -3.53 -12.17 5.37
C ALA A 36 -4.64 -12.91 6.14
N VAL A 37 -4.31 -13.51 7.28
CA VAL A 37 -5.27 -14.18 8.18
C VAL A 37 -6.00 -13.17 9.09
N GLY A 38 -5.55 -11.92 9.15
CA GLY A 38 -6.13 -10.91 10.04
C GLY A 38 -5.78 -11.16 11.51
N ASP A 39 -4.56 -11.58 11.81
CA ASP A 39 -4.11 -11.85 13.19
C ASP A 39 -4.05 -10.55 14.02
N MET A 40 -5.04 -10.37 14.90
CA MET A 40 -5.17 -9.21 15.80
C MET A 40 -4.02 -9.08 16.80
N ALA A 41 -3.25 -10.15 17.05
CA ALA A 41 -2.06 -10.08 17.91
C ALA A 41 -0.94 -9.23 17.29
N LEU A 42 -0.99 -8.94 15.99
CA LEU A 42 -0.07 -8.00 15.35
C LEU A 42 -0.25 -6.56 15.85
N LEU A 43 -1.46 -6.17 16.24
CA LEU A 43 -1.78 -4.81 16.68
C LEU A 43 -1.25 -4.51 18.10
N THR A 44 -0.98 -5.54 18.89
CA THR A 44 -0.50 -5.43 20.28
C THR A 44 0.97 -5.81 20.45
N SER A 45 1.64 -6.17 19.34
CA SER A 45 3.03 -6.61 19.34
C SER A 45 4.01 -5.45 19.56
N PRO A 46 4.96 -5.54 20.51
CA PRO A 46 6.00 -4.52 20.68
C PRO A 46 7.06 -4.55 19.57
N ASN A 47 7.09 -5.61 18.76
CA ASN A 47 8.09 -5.82 17.72
C ASN A 47 7.74 -5.17 16.37
N TYR A 48 6.53 -4.63 16.23
CA TYR A 48 6.07 -4.02 14.99
C TYR A 48 5.61 -2.60 15.24
N LYS A 49 6.10 -1.66 14.42
CA LYS A 49 5.64 -0.27 14.44
C LYS A 49 4.39 -0.15 13.59
N ILE A 50 3.25 0.11 14.22
CA ILE A 50 2.00 0.42 13.52
C ILE A 50 1.97 1.91 13.20
N SER A 51 1.84 2.26 11.91
CA SER A 51 1.69 3.66 11.49
C SER A 51 0.23 4.10 11.48
N GLU A 52 -0.70 3.20 11.16
CA GLU A 52 -2.12 3.52 10.97
C GLU A 52 -2.98 2.27 11.18
N VAL A 53 -4.19 2.46 11.72
CA VAL A 53 -5.23 1.43 11.81
C VAL A 53 -6.45 1.95 11.05
N ILE A 54 -6.83 1.26 9.98
CA ILE A 54 -7.98 1.62 9.15
C ILE A 54 -9.08 0.58 9.40
N HIS A 55 -10.23 1.01 9.91
CA HIS A 55 -11.43 0.18 9.97
C HIS A 55 -12.20 0.34 8.66
N ALA A 56 -12.12 -0.67 7.80
CA ALA A 56 -12.89 -0.72 6.57
C ALA A 56 -14.05 -1.74 6.72
N PRO A 57 -15.24 -1.47 6.16
CA PRO A 57 -16.35 -2.43 6.16
C PRO A 57 -15.98 -3.75 5.48
N GLU A 58 -16.69 -4.82 5.85
CA GLU A 58 -16.51 -6.17 5.27
C GLU A 58 -16.53 -6.13 3.73
N GLY A 59 -15.51 -6.72 3.10
CA GLY A 59 -15.36 -6.72 1.64
C GLY A 59 -14.61 -5.51 1.05
N SER A 60 -14.18 -4.55 1.86
CA SER A 60 -13.37 -3.41 1.42
C SER A 60 -11.87 -3.77 1.35
N ARG A 61 -11.16 -3.23 0.35
CA ARG A 61 -9.71 -3.40 0.16
C ARG A 61 -9.01 -2.07 0.37
N VAL A 62 -7.95 -2.06 1.18
CA VAL A 62 -7.04 -0.92 1.27
C VAL A 62 -6.11 -0.93 0.06
N GLU A 63 -6.40 -0.08 -0.92
CA GLU A 63 -5.53 0.14 -2.07
C GLU A 63 -4.60 1.33 -1.77
N LYS A 64 -3.29 1.15 -1.99
CA LYS A 64 -2.34 2.25 -1.90
C LYS A 64 -2.62 3.20 -3.06
N VAL A 65 -3.41 4.24 -2.80
CA VAL A 65 -3.68 5.29 -3.77
C VAL A 65 -2.36 5.96 -4.09
N VAL A 66 -1.79 5.64 -5.25
CA VAL A 66 -0.81 6.50 -5.89
C VAL A 66 -1.59 7.76 -6.19
N ILE A 67 -1.32 8.85 -5.46
CA ILE A 67 -1.89 10.15 -5.75
C ILE A 67 -1.47 10.48 -7.18
N GLN A 68 -2.36 10.21 -8.14
CA GLN A 68 -2.15 10.58 -9.51
C GLN A 68 -2.17 12.11 -9.48
N GLN A 69 -0.98 12.71 -9.59
CA GLN A 69 -0.85 14.13 -9.81
C GLN A 69 -1.58 14.39 -11.13
N LEU A 70 -2.84 14.80 -11.03
CA LEU A 70 -3.55 15.35 -12.17
C LEU A 70 -2.66 16.47 -12.70
N PRO A 71 -2.38 16.52 -14.01
CA PRO A 71 -1.78 17.70 -14.58
C PRO A 71 -2.71 18.84 -14.21
N ILE A 72 -2.30 19.66 -13.25
CA ILE A 72 -2.87 20.98 -13.04
C ILE A 72 -2.38 21.74 -14.27
N ASP A 73 -3.08 21.53 -15.38
CA ASP A 73 -3.08 22.49 -16.46
C ASP A 73 -3.34 23.83 -15.79
N SER A 74 -2.56 24.85 -16.14
CA SER A 74 -2.48 26.18 -15.49
C SER A 74 -3.81 26.97 -15.43
N SER A 75 -4.91 26.32 -15.77
CA SER A 75 -6.28 26.72 -15.61
C SER A 75 -6.72 26.43 -14.17
N GLN A 76 -7.13 27.47 -13.45
CA GLN A 76 -7.63 27.44 -12.07
C GLN A 76 -8.95 26.64 -11.89
N TYR A 77 -9.30 25.73 -12.81
CA TYR A 77 -10.58 25.05 -12.87
C TYR A 77 -10.41 23.55 -13.15
N LEU A 78 -11.08 22.71 -12.35
CA LEU A 78 -11.23 21.27 -12.62
C LEU A 78 -12.50 21.03 -13.43
N ARG A 79 -12.39 20.14 -14.43
CA ARG A 79 -13.52 19.68 -15.22
C ARG A 79 -14.18 18.47 -14.53
N GLN A 80 -15.41 18.63 -14.04
CA GLN A 80 -16.21 17.53 -13.50
C GLN A 80 -17.42 17.26 -14.41
N VAL A 81 -17.63 16.00 -14.80
CA VAL A 81 -18.84 15.58 -15.52
C VAL A 81 -19.90 15.21 -14.49
N LEU A 82 -21.07 15.86 -14.57
CA LEU A 82 -22.20 15.62 -13.68
C LEU A 82 -22.96 14.36 -14.12
N PRO A 83 -23.78 13.76 -13.22
CA PRO A 83 -24.60 12.59 -13.54
C PRO A 83 -25.59 12.78 -14.70
N ASP A 84 -25.91 14.04 -15.03
CA ASP A 84 -26.77 14.44 -16.14
C ASP A 84 -26.00 14.64 -17.47
N GLY A 85 -24.70 14.35 -17.49
CA GLY A 85 -23.83 14.51 -18.65
C GLY A 85 -23.33 15.93 -18.89
N ARG A 86 -23.69 16.90 -18.03
CA ARG A 86 -23.17 18.28 -18.12
C ARG A 86 -21.75 18.36 -17.57
N VAL A 87 -21.02 19.38 -17.99
CA VAL A 87 -19.65 19.64 -17.52
C VAL A 87 -19.66 20.88 -16.63
N ALA A 88 -19.28 20.72 -15.37
CA ALA A 88 -19.03 21.83 -14.47
C ALA A 88 -17.52 22.12 -14.39
N LEU A 89 -17.19 23.41 -14.35
CA LEU A 89 -15.84 23.90 -14.06
C LEU A 89 -15.79 24.36 -12.61
N ILE A 90 -15.00 23.69 -11.79
CA ILE A 90 -14.90 23.95 -10.36
C ILE A 90 -13.58 24.70 -10.09
N PRO A 91 -13.62 25.92 -9.55
CA PRO A 91 -12.40 26.66 -9.26
C PRO A 91 -11.58 25.95 -8.18
N VAL A 92 -10.30 25.73 -8.42
CA VAL A 92 -9.37 25.18 -7.43
C VAL A 92 -8.62 26.33 -6.79
N ALA A 93 -8.91 26.62 -5.53
CA ALA A 93 -8.05 27.49 -4.74
C ALA A 93 -6.68 26.79 -4.58
N ALA A 94 -5.57 27.55 -4.72
CA ALA A 94 -4.18 27.06 -4.78
C ALA A 94 -3.68 26.24 -3.57
N ASN A 95 -4.56 25.99 -2.61
CA ASN A 95 -4.34 25.40 -1.30
C ASN A 95 -5.41 24.36 -0.93
N GLN A 96 -6.24 23.92 -1.89
CA GLN A 96 -7.16 22.81 -1.72
C GLN A 96 -6.59 21.56 -2.40
N GLN A 97 -6.23 20.56 -1.59
CA GLN A 97 -6.13 19.19 -2.06
C GLN A 97 -7.53 18.77 -2.49
N VAL A 98 -7.77 18.78 -3.79
CA VAL A 98 -9.02 18.25 -4.33
C VAL A 98 -8.91 16.73 -4.26
N THR A 99 -9.39 16.18 -3.14
CA THR A 99 -9.79 14.77 -3.10
C THR A 99 -10.98 14.68 -4.03
N THR A 100 -10.74 14.27 -5.28
CA THR A 100 -11.83 13.78 -6.09
C THR A 100 -12.28 12.48 -5.45
N ASP A 101 -13.41 12.54 -4.73
CA ASP A 101 -14.18 11.36 -4.35
C ASP A 101 -14.76 10.75 -5.64
N TYR A 102 -13.91 10.32 -6.57
CA TYR A 102 -14.25 9.22 -7.44
C TYR A 102 -14.35 8.00 -6.53
N SER A 103 -15.49 7.90 -5.84
CA SER A 103 -15.95 6.65 -5.30
C SER A 103 -16.30 5.77 -6.49
N THR A 104 -15.28 5.24 -7.16
CA THR A 104 -15.41 3.95 -7.83
C THR A 104 -15.52 2.94 -6.70
N MET A 105 -16.67 2.93 -5.99
CA MET A 105 -17.10 1.73 -5.29
C MET A 105 -17.29 0.71 -6.40
N HIS A 106 -16.23 -0.03 -6.72
CA HIS A 106 -16.33 -1.21 -7.56
C HIS A 106 -17.01 -2.27 -6.69
N ASN A 107 -18.32 -2.11 -6.50
CA ASN A 107 -19.15 -3.06 -5.82
C ASN A 107 -19.71 -4.02 -6.88
N ASN A 108 -19.20 -5.25 -6.90
CA ASN A 108 -19.75 -6.32 -7.75
C ASN A 108 -21.05 -6.91 -7.18
N GLN A 109 -21.56 -6.40 -6.05
CA GLN A 109 -22.83 -6.84 -5.50
C GLN A 109 -23.98 -6.08 -6.16
N GLN A 110 -24.70 -6.81 -7.00
CA GLN A 110 -25.95 -6.39 -7.59
C GLN A 110 -26.98 -6.14 -6.46
N PRO A 111 -27.68 -4.98 -6.43
CA PRO A 111 -28.68 -4.72 -5.40
C PRO A 111 -29.80 -5.77 -5.45
N PRO A 112 -30.35 -6.19 -4.30
CA PRO A 112 -31.48 -7.11 -4.27
C PRO A 112 -32.67 -6.47 -4.98
N ARG A 113 -33.27 -7.22 -5.90
CA ARG A 113 -34.52 -6.82 -6.57
C ARG A 113 -35.63 -6.75 -5.52
N GLN A 114 -36.19 -5.56 -5.32
CA GLN A 114 -37.49 -5.38 -4.67
C GLN A 114 -38.57 -5.31 -5.74
#